data_AF-A0A183UH75-F1
#
_entry.id   AF-A0A183UH75-F1
#
_cell.length_a   1.000
_cell.length_b   1.000
_cell.length_c   1.000
_cell.angle_alpha   90.00
_cell.angle_beta   90.00
_cell.angle_gamma   90.00
#
_symmetry.space_group_name_H-M   'P 1'
#
loop_
_entity.id
_entity.type
_entity.pdbx_description
1 polymer ?
#
loop_
_entity_poly.entity_id
_entity_poly.type
_entity_poly.pdbx_seq_one_letter_code
_entity_poly.pdbx_strand_id
1 'polypeptide(L)'
;MHEEKIVVGMAAACSTFAIIACLIVVQSIYKTINEVHDEVIDGVQVFCVETHSAWTEMMDIQLAVSPPSKPRENPFNSIFRSKCQNFAGLPSWCQCEPVRVTCPPGLPGPPGPPGQDIGERTDFQHIPANCRSVVPGI
;
A
#
# COMPACT_ATOMS: atom_id res chain seq x y z
N MET A 1 -58.28 39.89 1.97
CA MET A 1 -58.30 38.99 0.78
C MET A 1 -57.17 39.24 -0.24
N HIS A 2 -56.77 40.50 -0.52
CA HIS A 2 -55.78 40.78 -1.58
C HIS A 2 -54.33 40.82 -1.06
N GLU A 3 -54.10 41.32 0.15
CA GLU A 3 -52.76 41.47 0.74
C GLU A 3 -52.11 40.11 1.01
N GLU A 4 -52.85 39.16 1.58
CA GLU A 4 -52.35 37.79 1.82
C GLU A 4 -51.99 37.04 0.52
N LYS A 5 -52.68 37.33 -0.59
CA LYS A 5 -52.29 36.80 -1.92
C LYS A 5 -50.96 37.38 -2.42
N ILE A 6 -50.69 38.65 -2.13
CA ILE A 6 -49.41 39.30 -2.49
C ILE A 6 -48.27 38.70 -1.67
N VAL A 7 -48.46 38.51 -0.36
CA VAL A 7 -47.45 37.91 0.54
C VAL A 7 -47.11 36.47 0.11
N VAL A 8 -48.13 35.64 -0.16
CA VAL A 8 -47.92 34.27 -0.65
C VAL A 8 -47.25 34.26 -2.03
N GLY A 9 -47.62 35.17 -2.92
CA GLY A 9 -46.99 35.33 -4.23
C GLY A 9 -45.50 35.69 -4.13
N MET A 10 -45.15 36.64 -3.27
CA MET A 10 -43.74 37.01 -3.01
C MET A 10 -42.94 35.86 -2.41
N ALA A 11 -43.50 35.13 -1.44
CA ALA A 11 -42.84 33.98 -0.83
C ALA A 11 -42.56 32.85 -1.85
N ALA A 12 -43.54 32.55 -2.71
CA ALA A 12 -43.39 31.57 -3.79
C ALA A 12 -42.37 32.02 -4.85
N ALA A 13 -42.36 33.30 -5.24
CA ALA A 13 -41.39 33.85 -6.18
C ALA A 13 -39.96 33.82 -5.61
N CYS A 14 -39.80 34.12 -4.31
CA CYS A 14 -38.50 34.05 -3.64
C CYS A 14 -37.97 32.61 -3.56
N SER A 15 -38.81 31.63 -3.20
CA SER A 15 -38.38 30.22 -3.11
C SER A 15 -38.03 29.62 -4.47
N THR A 16 -38.81 29.93 -5.51
CA THR A 16 -38.49 29.50 -6.89
C THR A 16 -37.20 30.15 -7.40
N PHE A 17 -36.97 31.44 -7.15
CA PHE A 17 -35.71 32.11 -7.49
C PHE A 17 -34.51 31.49 -6.76
N ALA A 18 -34.64 31.17 -5.47
CA ALA A 18 -33.58 30.50 -4.70
C ALA A 18 -33.22 29.13 -5.30
N ILE A 19 -34.22 28.32 -5.68
CA ILE A 19 -34.00 27.02 -6.33
C ILE A 19 -33.28 27.20 -7.69
N ILE A 20 -33.71 28.18 -8.50
CA ILE A 20 -33.08 28.50 -9.79
C ILE A 20 -31.61 28.93 -9.59
N ALA A 21 -31.33 29.78 -8.59
CA ALA A 21 -29.97 30.20 -8.27
C ALA A 21 -29.08 29.00 -7.87
N CYS A 22 -29.58 28.08 -7.04
CA CYS A 22 -28.86 26.84 -6.70
C CYS A 22 -28.55 25.99 -7.95
N LEU A 23 -29.50 25.84 -8.88
CA LEU A 23 -29.27 25.11 -10.13
C LEU A 23 -28.19 25.78 -11.00
N ILE A 24 -28.19 27.11 -11.12
CA ILE A 24 -27.16 27.86 -11.87
C ILE A 24 -25.77 27.67 -11.24
N VAL A 25 -25.67 27.72 -9.91
CA VAL A 25 -24.39 27.49 -9.20
C VAL A 25 -23.84 26.09 -9.46
N VAL A 26 -24.67 25.05 -9.43
CA VAL A 26 -24.25 23.68 -9.76
C VAL A 26 -23.75 23.58 -11.20
N GLN A 27 -24.45 24.20 -12.16
CA GLN A 27 -24.01 24.23 -13.56
C GLN A 27 -22.68 24.99 -13.75
N SER A 28 -22.46 26.08 -13.00
CA SER A 28 -21.21 26.83 -13.02
C SER A 28 -20.05 25.99 -12.47
N ILE A 29 -20.23 25.36 -11.31
CA ILE A 29 -19.20 24.54 -10.67
C ILE A 29 -18.83 23.35 -11.55
N TYR A 30 -19.81 22.68 -12.19
CA TYR A 30 -19.52 21.57 -13.10
C TYR A 30 -18.66 21.99 -14.31
N LYS A 31 -18.92 23.18 -14.88
CA LYS A 31 -18.08 23.73 -15.96
C LYS A 31 -16.65 24.01 -15.48
N THR A 32 -16.51 24.73 -14.37
CA THR A 32 -15.20 25.07 -13.77
C THR A 32 -14.40 23.83 -13.38
N ILE A 33 -15.04 22.77 -12.88
CA ILE A 33 -14.38 21.50 -12.55
C ILE A 33 -13.77 20.87 -13.81
N ASN A 34 -14.52 20.80 -14.92
CA ASN A 34 -14.00 20.19 -16.15
C ASN A 34 -12.88 21.03 -16.77
N GLU A 35 -13.03 22.36 -16.79
CA GLU A 35 -12.01 23.29 -17.29
C GLU A 35 -10.70 23.18 -16.50
N VAL A 36 -10.77 23.23 -15.16
CA VAL A 36 -9.60 23.08 -14.27
C VAL A 36 -9.01 21.66 -14.33
N HIS A 37 -9.84 20.62 -14.48
CA HIS A 37 -9.37 19.24 -14.65
C HIS A 37 -8.51 19.09 -15.91
N ASP A 38 -8.99 19.64 -17.03
CA ASP A 38 -8.29 19.53 -18.31
C ASP A 38 -7.02 20.40 -18.31
N GLU A 39 -7.05 21.60 -17.72
CA GLU A 39 -5.87 22.46 -17.49
C GLU A 39 -4.81 21.76 -16.61
N VAL A 40 -5.22 21.09 -15.53
CA VAL A 40 -4.30 20.37 -14.64
C VAL A 40 -3.71 19.14 -15.32
N ILE A 41 -4.47 18.40 -16.12
CA ILE A 41 -3.92 17.25 -16.88
C ILE A 41 -2.92 17.73 -17.93
N ASP A 42 -3.21 18.80 -18.67
CA ASP A 42 -2.28 19.38 -19.64
C ASP A 42 -0.99 19.88 -18.96
N GLY A 43 -1.12 20.65 -17.88
CA GLY A 43 0.02 21.13 -17.09
C GLY A 43 0.89 20.01 -16.50
N VAL A 44 0.28 18.92 -16.03
CA VAL A 44 1.01 17.73 -15.57
C VAL A 44 1.71 17.02 -16.73
N GLN A 45 1.09 16.92 -17.91
CA GLN A 45 1.74 16.33 -19.09
C GLN A 45 2.96 17.13 -19.52
N VAL A 46 2.85 18.47 -19.61
CA VAL A 46 3.98 19.36 -19.92
C VAL A 46 5.10 19.22 -18.90
N PHE A 47 4.79 19.31 -17.60
CA PHE A 47 5.78 19.15 -16.53
C PHE A 47 6.46 17.77 -16.55
N CYS A 48 5.71 16.70 -16.84
CA CYS A 48 6.26 15.36 -16.99
C CYS A 48 7.17 15.24 -18.22
N VAL A 49 6.84 15.83 -19.36
CA VAL A 49 7.70 15.82 -20.56
C VAL A 49 9.04 16.54 -20.27
N GLU A 50 8.99 17.75 -19.72
CA GLU A 50 10.20 18.53 -19.39
C GLU A 50 11.06 17.82 -18.34
N THR A 51 10.45 17.37 -17.24
CA THR A 51 11.18 16.72 -16.13
C THR A 51 11.71 15.34 -16.52
N HIS A 52 10.96 14.55 -17.29
CA HIS A 52 11.41 13.23 -17.73
C HIS A 52 12.54 13.31 -18.77
N SER A 53 12.55 14.35 -19.61
CA SER A 53 13.67 14.66 -20.50
C SER A 53 14.94 14.95 -19.69
N ALA A 54 14.87 15.87 -18.71
CA ALA A 54 16.00 16.20 -17.84
C ALA A 54 16.48 15.00 -17.00
N TRP A 55 15.58 14.14 -16.53
CA TRP A 55 15.93 12.90 -15.83
C TRP A 55 16.62 11.89 -16.75
N THR A 56 16.19 11.78 -18.01
CA THR A 56 16.81 10.90 -19.01
C THR A 56 18.22 11.36 -19.35
N GLU A 57 18.43 12.66 -19.55
CA GLU A 57 19.75 13.26 -19.79
C GLU A 57 20.69 13.07 -18.57
N MET A 58 20.19 13.28 -17.35
CA MET A 58 20.94 12.98 -16.12
C MET A 58 21.34 11.51 -16.00
N MET A 59 20.48 10.58 -16.44
CA MET A 59 20.75 9.15 -16.41
C MET A 59 21.78 8.73 -17.47
N ASP A 60 21.77 9.37 -18.65
CA ASP A 60 22.74 9.07 -19.72
C ASP A 60 24.17 9.49 -19.33
N ILE A 61 24.32 10.57 -18.56
CA ILE A 61 25.61 10.97 -17.97
C ILE A 61 26.12 9.90 -16.98
N GLN A 62 25.25 9.29 -16.17
CA GLN A 62 25.67 8.17 -15.29
C GLN A 62 26.04 6.90 -16.08
N LEU A 63 25.44 6.71 -17.26
CA LEU A 63 25.76 5.63 -18.18
C LEU A 63 27.13 5.84 -18.86
N ALA A 64 27.43 7.08 -19.28
CA ALA A 64 28.69 7.46 -19.91
C ALA A 64 29.90 7.43 -18.94
N VAL A 65 29.68 7.64 -17.64
CA VAL A 65 30.73 7.60 -16.60
C VAL A 65 30.93 6.19 -16.00
N SER A 66 30.09 5.21 -16.36
CA SER A 66 30.20 3.82 -15.89
C SER A 66 31.08 2.94 -16.82
N PRO A 67 32.20 2.35 -16.34
CA PRO A 67 33.08 1.54 -17.19
C PRO A 67 32.43 0.23 -17.71
N PRO A 68 32.55 -0.10 -19.01
CA PRO A 68 31.93 -1.28 -19.60
C PRO A 68 32.77 -2.55 -19.40
N SER A 69 32.72 -3.17 -18.22
CA SER A 69 33.24 -4.53 -18.02
C SER A 69 32.74 -5.31 -16.79
N LYS A 70 32.02 -4.69 -15.84
CA LYS A 70 31.44 -5.45 -14.72
C LYS A 70 30.01 -5.92 -15.08
N PRO A 71 29.69 -7.22 -14.96
CA PRO A 71 28.30 -7.68 -15.03
C PRO A 71 27.45 -6.88 -14.04
N ARG A 72 26.21 -6.52 -14.42
CA ARG A 72 25.32 -5.73 -13.55
C ARG A 72 24.93 -6.57 -12.33
N GLU A 73 25.71 -6.47 -11.26
CA GLU A 73 25.32 -6.99 -9.95
C GLU A 73 24.02 -6.30 -9.53
N ASN A 74 22.97 -7.10 -9.39
CA ASN A 74 21.66 -6.63 -9.01
C ASN A 74 21.74 -6.02 -7.59
N PRO A 75 21.32 -4.75 -7.38
CA PRO A 75 21.54 -4.01 -6.13
C PRO A 75 20.84 -4.64 -4.92
N PHE A 76 19.90 -5.57 -5.17
CA PHE A 76 19.20 -6.34 -4.15
C PHE A 76 19.96 -7.59 -3.64
N ASN A 77 21.13 -7.96 -4.17
CA ASN A 77 21.94 -9.07 -3.61
C ASN A 77 22.47 -8.81 -2.19
N SER A 78 22.53 -7.54 -1.77
CA SER A 78 22.84 -7.17 -0.38
C SER A 78 21.62 -7.32 0.55
N ILE A 79 20.42 -7.13 0.01
CA ILE A 79 19.15 -7.13 0.76
C ILE A 79 18.55 -8.54 0.84
N PHE A 80 18.62 -9.31 -0.24
CA PHE A 80 18.40 -10.76 -0.21
C PHE A 80 19.64 -11.45 0.32
N ARG A 81 19.73 -11.53 1.66
CA ARG A 81 20.68 -12.33 2.46
C ARG A 81 21.18 -13.53 1.66
N SER A 82 22.41 -13.44 1.15
CA SER A 82 23.03 -14.52 0.40
C SER A 82 23.01 -15.79 1.26
N LYS A 83 22.46 -16.88 0.70
CA LYS A 83 22.30 -18.14 1.42
C LYS A 83 23.69 -18.61 1.85
N CYS A 84 23.90 -18.86 3.14
CA CYS A 84 25.19 -19.27 3.72
C CYS A 84 25.57 -20.69 3.27
N GLN A 85 25.99 -20.79 2.01
CA GLN A 85 26.27 -22.01 1.24
C GLN A 85 27.42 -21.78 0.24
N ASN A 86 27.92 -20.55 0.11
CA ASN A 86 29.16 -20.27 -0.61
C ASN A 86 30.35 -20.63 0.29
N PHE A 87 30.58 -21.93 0.47
CA PHE A 87 31.69 -22.49 1.25
C PHE A 87 33.09 -22.20 0.68
N ALA A 88 33.17 -21.59 -0.52
CA ALA A 88 34.40 -21.37 -1.27
C ALA A 88 35.37 -20.32 -0.66
N GLY A 89 35.02 -19.68 0.46
CA GLY A 89 35.83 -18.63 1.09
C GLY A 89 36.01 -18.76 2.61
N LEU A 90 35.62 -19.88 3.23
CA LEU A 90 35.73 -20.07 4.67
C LEU A 90 36.95 -20.95 5.04
N PRO A 91 37.67 -20.63 6.14
CA PRO A 91 38.82 -21.41 6.56
C PRO A 91 38.40 -22.80 7.09
N SER A 92 39.33 -23.76 7.03
CA SER A 92 39.10 -25.20 7.26
C SER A 92 38.58 -25.60 8.66
N TRP A 93 38.54 -24.67 9.61
CA TRP A 93 37.99 -24.87 10.96
C TRP A 93 36.51 -24.49 11.08
N CYS A 94 35.85 -24.01 10.02
CA CYS A 94 34.47 -23.55 10.07
C CYS A 94 33.47 -24.65 9.68
N GLN A 95 32.86 -25.30 10.68
CA GLN A 95 31.87 -26.36 10.52
C GLN A 95 30.45 -25.78 10.25
N CYS A 96 30.18 -25.34 9.02
CA CYS A 96 28.93 -24.59 8.73
C CYS A 96 27.69 -25.47 8.47
N GLU A 97 27.86 -26.78 8.25
CA GLU A 97 26.76 -27.75 8.23
C GLU A 97 26.78 -28.52 9.57
N PRO A 98 25.80 -28.31 10.46
CA PRO A 98 25.61 -29.15 11.64
C PRO A 98 25.36 -30.61 11.20
N VAL A 99 25.92 -31.58 11.92
CA VAL A 99 25.67 -33.01 11.64
C VAL A 99 24.17 -33.27 11.75
N ARG A 100 23.52 -33.56 10.63
CA ARG A 100 22.08 -33.82 10.58
C ARG A 100 21.80 -35.19 11.20
N VAL A 101 21.38 -35.17 12.46
CA VAL A 101 20.85 -36.37 13.11
C VAL A 101 19.49 -36.68 12.49
N THR A 102 19.40 -37.78 11.75
CA THR A 102 18.13 -38.23 11.15
C THR A 102 17.22 -38.80 12.24
N CYS A 103 16.46 -37.94 12.89
CA CYS A 103 15.40 -38.38 13.80
C CYS A 103 14.28 -39.07 13.01
N PRO A 104 13.75 -40.22 13.47
CA PRO A 104 12.59 -40.85 12.84
C PRO A 104 11.35 -39.94 12.95
N PRO A 105 10.35 -40.10 12.06
CA PRO A 105 9.09 -39.39 12.18
C PRO A 105 8.45 -39.58 13.56
N GLY A 106 7.92 -38.49 14.13
CA GLY A 106 7.17 -38.56 15.37
C GLY A 106 5.92 -39.45 15.23
N LEU A 107 5.46 -40.00 16.36
CA LEU A 107 4.22 -40.77 16.38
C LEU A 107 3.03 -39.95 15.84
N PRO A 108 2.06 -40.57 15.16
CA PRO A 108 0.84 -39.89 14.74
C PRO A 108 0.17 -39.18 15.91
N GLY A 109 -0.29 -37.95 15.68
CA GLY A 109 -0.99 -37.18 16.70
C GLY A 109 -2.29 -37.88 17.16
N PRO A 110 -2.75 -37.63 18.39
CA PRO A 110 -4.03 -38.16 18.85
C PRO A 110 -5.18 -37.64 17.95
N PRO A 111 -6.28 -38.40 17.83
CA PRO A 111 -7.47 -37.94 17.12
C PRO A 111 -7.93 -36.57 17.62
N GLY A 112 -8.35 -35.70 16.69
CA GLY A 112 -8.90 -34.40 17.04
C GLY A 112 -10.16 -34.52 17.92
N PRO A 113 -10.45 -33.52 18.77
CA PRO A 113 -11.67 -33.52 19.56
C PRO A 113 -12.90 -33.57 18.63
N PRO A 114 -14.01 -34.21 19.05
CA PRO A 114 -15.24 -34.24 18.27
C PRO A 114 -15.75 -32.82 18.02
N GLY A 115 -16.29 -32.59 16.82
CA GLY A 115 -16.81 -31.28 16.43
C GLY A 115 -17.98 -30.88 17.32
N GLN A 116 -17.92 -29.66 17.86
CA GLN A 116 -18.94 -29.14 18.76
C GLN A 116 -20.20 -28.76 17.98
N ASP A 117 -21.33 -29.26 18.47
CA ASP A 117 -22.67 -29.01 17.95
C ASP A 117 -23.07 -27.52 18.11
N ILE A 118 -23.80 -27.00 17.11
CA ILE A 118 -24.13 -25.58 16.99
C ILE A 118 -25.27 -25.16 17.95
N GLY A 119 -24.94 -25.13 19.24
CA GLY A 119 -25.80 -24.68 20.33
C GLY A 119 -25.15 -23.59 21.18
N GLU A 120 -25.71 -22.39 21.09
CA GLU A 120 -25.50 -21.24 22.00
C GLU A 120 -24.17 -20.47 21.94
N ARG A 121 -24.27 -19.19 22.33
CA ARG A 121 -23.27 -18.11 22.23
C ARG A 121 -22.92 -17.67 23.66
N THR A 122 -21.81 -16.95 23.85
CA THR A 122 -21.28 -16.38 25.11
C THR A 122 -20.54 -17.42 25.98
N ASP A 123 -19.41 -17.15 26.64
CA ASP A 123 -18.45 -16.03 26.62
C ASP A 123 -17.09 -16.53 27.16
N PHE A 124 -16.17 -15.61 27.49
CA PHE A 124 -14.85 -15.77 28.12
C PHE A 124 -13.74 -16.40 27.27
N GLN A 125 -12.71 -15.66 26.83
CA GLN A 125 -11.72 -14.92 27.65
C GLN A 125 -10.87 -15.86 28.50
N HIS A 126 -9.74 -16.35 27.94
CA HIS A 126 -8.44 -16.45 28.61
C HIS A 126 -7.40 -17.13 27.68
N ILE A 127 -6.53 -16.34 27.04
CA ILE A 127 -5.21 -16.83 26.60
C ILE A 127 -4.20 -16.34 27.65
N PRO A 128 -3.68 -17.21 28.53
CA PRO A 128 -2.72 -16.80 29.55
C PRO A 128 -1.35 -16.48 28.94
N ALA A 129 -0.69 -15.46 29.49
CA ALA A 129 0.61 -15.00 29.01
C ALA A 129 1.74 -15.95 29.41
N ASN A 130 2.26 -16.77 28.48
CA ASN A 130 3.52 -17.48 28.67
C ASN A 130 4.46 -17.55 27.44
N CYS A 131 4.24 -16.75 26.40
CA CYS A 131 5.29 -16.46 25.40
C CYS A 131 6.26 -15.37 25.90
N ARG A 132 6.63 -15.44 27.19
CA ARG A 132 7.50 -14.45 27.86
C ARG A 132 8.96 -14.90 27.75
N SER A 133 9.58 -14.50 26.63
CA SER A 133 11.02 -14.25 26.46
C SER A 133 11.97 -14.66 27.61
N VAL A 134 12.81 -15.69 27.42
CA VAL A 134 14.07 -15.88 28.15
C VAL A 134 15.20 -16.27 27.18
N VAL A 135 16.28 -15.49 27.23
CA VAL A 135 17.44 -15.42 26.31
C VAL A 135 18.68 -15.20 27.21
N PRO A 136 19.78 -15.98 27.12
CA PRO A 136 20.73 -15.92 25.99
C PRO A 136 21.40 -17.26 25.61
N GLY A 137 22.39 -17.24 24.69
CA GLY A 137 23.31 -18.37 24.53
C GLY A 137 24.32 -18.31 23.36
N ILE A 138 25.24 -17.32 23.38
CA ILE A 138 26.42 -17.16 22.49
C ILE A 138 26.10 -16.63 21.08
#